data_AF-A0A1Q8ATR5-F1
#
_entry.id   AF-A0A1Q8ATR5-F1
#
_cell.length_a   1.000
_cell.length_b   1.000
_cell.length_c   1.000
_cell.angle_alpha   90.00
_cell.angle_beta   90.00
_cell.angle_gamma   90.00
#
_symmetry.space_group_name_H-M   'P 1'
#
loop_
_entity.id
_entity.type
_entity.pdbx_description
1 polymer ?
#
loop_
_entity_poly.entity_id
_entity_poly.type
_entity_poly.pdbx_seq_one_letter_code
_entity_poly.pdbx_strand_id
1 'polypeptide(L)'
;MRPRKLVKCFLGLGSILVCVVLLGGSKLLFAQTSSGKVQGTVTDPTHAALFDVIITVTNSETGFSRQVESDEYGRFTIGELPPGIYTINAKGEGLKTNEAPRVKLAAAESRTVELVMQMAAERISPLLARPRSLTMAELARTKTDGVSAVEVTDYVYGNYKGPLVPSPPHADLNPRKAYVIFWKDFPYRFVFSHEASYCPWFELMSGAAMCYQFFEGNTGWAELMNQWGRKESSSFVSIIESGPNRVWVRWTYFAVNIVRGQRALRGTEDFWAYPNGLIVRRQMYETLLPGDYRGYSREPIELIGMCPVGKLWFDVLQKDPSTGENHALAVLDVFSEKRYDVYWKHKPNTLLDSTHRRTGCERQDLENSPGVLMADTMVDGSPFCVFGDASGFRHAYTKLKDHTFVAEIWGSKSWDHWPIGWANSQGHEVDADSLKLYPNGFSTLGMDFFALPDQDEERGAYYSLIGVAGHDLEPARAAARRWLEKGEREIANNPDSGADLPGTFTGDKSAGREIPGLNECGMVSRTKKGEAISARLGVTGTAVGEPVRKEAH
;
A
#
# COMPACT_ATOMS: atom_id res chain seq x y z
N MET A 1 81.56 -50.00 -39.77
CA MET A 1 80.16 -50.25 -40.19
C MET A 1 79.44 -48.92 -40.37
N ARG A 2 78.65 -48.77 -41.44
CA ARG A 2 77.63 -47.71 -41.65
C ARG A 2 76.56 -47.74 -40.51
N PRO A 3 75.59 -46.79 -40.34
CA PRO A 3 75.43 -45.41 -40.85
C PRO A 3 74.73 -44.37 -39.88
N ARG A 4 74.75 -43.08 -40.29
CA ARG A 4 73.66 -42.05 -40.39
C ARG A 4 72.80 -41.54 -39.19
N LYS A 5 72.84 -40.19 -39.10
CA LYS A 5 71.75 -39.17 -39.04
C LYS A 5 70.94 -39.01 -37.74
N LEU A 6 71.03 -37.82 -37.13
CA LEU A 6 69.89 -37.02 -36.63
C LEU A 6 70.36 -35.64 -36.12
N VAL A 7 70.49 -34.67 -37.03
CA VAL A 7 70.54 -33.24 -36.66
C VAL A 7 69.57 -32.53 -37.59
N LYS A 8 68.38 -32.25 -37.08
CA LYS A 8 67.35 -31.30 -37.56
C LYS A 8 66.06 -31.63 -36.81
N CYS A 9 65.84 -31.06 -35.63
CA CYS A 9 64.50 -30.97 -35.02
C CYS A 9 64.38 -30.11 -33.74
N PHE A 10 65.33 -29.23 -33.40
CA PHE A 10 65.23 -28.42 -32.17
C PHE A 10 64.79 -26.95 -32.37
N LEU A 11 64.51 -26.51 -33.60
CA LEU A 11 63.94 -25.18 -33.85
C LEU A 11 62.40 -25.16 -34.00
N GLY A 12 61.74 -26.31 -34.00
CA GLY A 12 60.28 -26.40 -34.23
C GLY A 12 59.42 -26.34 -32.95
N LEU A 13 59.91 -26.84 -31.81
CA LEU A 13 59.11 -26.91 -30.59
C LEU A 13 58.98 -25.57 -29.85
N GLY A 14 59.99 -24.70 -29.95
CA GLY A 14 59.95 -23.36 -29.34
C GLY A 14 58.87 -22.47 -29.96
N SER A 15 58.74 -22.46 -31.30
CA SER A 15 57.72 -21.68 -32.00
C SER A 15 56.30 -22.20 -31.78
N ILE A 16 56.11 -23.52 -31.61
CA ILE A 16 54.79 -24.08 -31.34
C ILE A 16 54.34 -23.74 -29.91
N LEU A 17 55.26 -23.76 -28.93
CA LEU A 17 54.93 -23.37 -27.55
C LEU A 17 54.60 -21.88 -27.44
N VAL A 18 55.32 -21.02 -28.16
CA VAL A 18 55.02 -19.58 -28.24
C VAL A 18 53.68 -19.32 -28.92
N CYS A 19 53.35 -20.03 -30.01
CA CYS A 19 52.04 -19.92 -30.65
C CYS A 19 50.88 -20.44 -29.77
N VAL A 20 51.08 -21.52 -29.00
CA VAL A 20 50.07 -22.06 -28.08
C VAL A 20 49.84 -21.13 -26.88
N VAL A 21 50.88 -20.48 -26.36
CA VAL A 21 50.76 -19.45 -25.31
C VAL A 21 50.07 -18.19 -25.85
N LEU A 22 50.33 -17.79 -27.10
CA LEU A 22 49.65 -16.66 -27.75
C LEU A 22 48.19 -16.97 -28.13
N LEU A 23 47.85 -18.22 -28.43
CA LEU A 23 46.48 -18.65 -28.75
C LEU A 23 45.62 -18.92 -27.48
N GLY A 24 46.23 -19.31 -26.37
CA GLY A 24 45.55 -19.59 -25.10
C GLY A 24 45.16 -18.36 -24.26
N GLY A 25 45.74 -17.19 -24.53
CA GLY A 25 45.49 -15.95 -23.77
C GLY A 25 44.28 -15.11 -24.21
N SER A 26 43.53 -15.53 -25.22
CA SER A 26 42.54 -14.67 -25.91
C SER A 26 41.11 -14.68 -25.32
N LYS A 27 40.88 -15.21 -24.11
CA LYS A 27 39.52 -15.35 -23.54
C LYS A 27 39.25 -14.71 -22.17
N LEU A 28 40.01 -13.68 -21.77
CA LEU A 28 39.64 -12.82 -20.63
C LEU A 28 39.89 -11.34 -20.95
N LEU A 29 39.35 -10.87 -22.07
CA LEU A 29 39.06 -9.43 -22.20
C LEU A 29 37.77 -9.19 -21.41
N PHE A 30 37.89 -8.79 -20.15
CA PHE A 30 36.82 -8.01 -19.53
C PHE A 30 36.57 -6.83 -20.47
N ALA A 31 35.38 -6.74 -21.04
CA ALA A 31 34.93 -5.52 -21.68
C ALA A 31 35.15 -4.40 -20.65
N GLN A 32 36.12 -3.51 -20.89
CA GLN A 32 36.21 -2.29 -20.12
C GLN A 32 34.98 -1.47 -20.48
N THR A 33 33.91 -1.61 -19.70
CA THR A 33 32.74 -0.74 -19.78
C THR A 33 33.16 0.62 -19.25
N SER A 34 33.73 1.42 -20.14
CA SER A 34 34.00 2.84 -19.96
C SER A 34 32.72 3.67 -20.10
N SER A 35 31.60 3.16 -19.61
CA SER A 35 30.31 3.82 -19.76
C SER A 35 30.16 4.95 -18.74
N GLY A 36 29.64 6.08 -19.19
CA GLY A 36 29.32 7.21 -18.35
C GLY A 36 27.91 7.12 -17.77
N LYS A 37 27.55 8.12 -16.97
CA LYS A 37 26.20 8.31 -16.44
C LYS A 37 25.75 9.76 -16.52
N VAL A 38 24.46 9.96 -16.72
CA VAL A 38 23.77 11.24 -16.56
C VAL A 38 22.87 11.13 -15.33
N GLN A 39 22.94 12.09 -14.43
CA GLN A 39 22.07 12.19 -13.26
C GLN A 39 21.54 13.60 -13.15
N GLY A 40 20.50 13.83 -12.36
CA GLY A 40 19.90 15.15 -12.31
C GLY A 40 18.65 15.25 -11.47
N THR A 41 18.05 16.42 -11.55
CA THR A 41 16.76 16.74 -10.96
C THR A 41 15.82 17.31 -12.03
N VAL A 42 14.54 17.02 -11.88
CA VAL A 42 13.45 17.58 -12.66
C VAL A 42 12.62 18.45 -11.74
N THR A 43 12.47 19.71 -12.10
CA THR A 43 11.76 20.72 -11.32
C THR A 43 10.82 21.55 -12.19
N ASP A 44 9.92 22.29 -11.59
CA ASP A 44 9.14 23.34 -12.25
C ASP A 44 9.86 24.70 -12.19
N PRO A 45 9.33 25.80 -12.79
CA PRO A 45 9.97 27.12 -12.75
C PRO A 45 10.06 27.74 -11.35
N THR A 46 9.40 27.14 -10.35
CA THR A 46 9.46 27.53 -8.94
C THR A 46 10.51 26.72 -8.16
N HIS A 47 11.23 25.83 -8.84
CA HIS A 47 12.18 24.85 -8.28
C HIS A 47 11.53 23.73 -7.45
N ALA A 48 10.23 23.51 -7.59
CA ALA A 48 9.56 22.36 -6.97
C ALA A 48 9.89 21.09 -7.75
N ALA A 49 10.20 19.99 -7.05
CA ALA A 49 10.50 18.70 -7.64
C ALA A 49 9.29 18.09 -8.39
N LEU A 50 9.54 17.50 -9.56
CA LEU A 50 8.53 16.83 -10.37
C LEU A 50 8.83 15.34 -10.49
N PHE A 51 7.87 14.51 -10.12
CA PHE A 51 7.95 13.05 -10.13
C PHE A 51 7.25 12.45 -11.35
N ASP A 52 7.48 11.17 -11.64
CA ASP A 52 6.93 10.45 -12.80
C ASP A 52 7.19 11.14 -14.16
N VAL A 53 8.19 12.01 -14.22
CA VAL A 53 8.68 12.57 -15.47
C VAL A 53 9.55 11.51 -16.12
N ILE A 54 9.23 11.18 -17.34
CA ILE A 54 9.99 10.26 -18.18
C ILE A 54 11.18 11.04 -18.78
N ILE A 55 12.40 10.70 -18.38
CA ILE A 55 13.65 11.23 -18.93
C ILE A 55 14.21 10.25 -19.96
N THR A 56 14.33 10.69 -21.20
CA THR A 56 15.00 9.96 -22.29
C THR A 56 16.32 10.63 -22.63
N VAL A 57 17.42 9.89 -22.56
CA VAL A 57 18.73 10.29 -23.10
C VAL A 57 18.97 9.61 -24.44
N THR A 58 19.32 10.37 -25.47
CA THR A 58 19.58 9.85 -26.82
C THR A 58 20.94 10.32 -27.32
N ASN A 59 21.81 9.38 -27.68
CA ASN A 59 23.09 9.67 -28.32
C ASN A 59 22.83 10.26 -29.71
N SER A 60 23.28 11.50 -29.92
CA SER A 60 23.02 12.28 -31.13
C SER A 60 23.74 11.74 -32.37
N GLU A 61 24.78 10.92 -32.20
CA GLU A 61 25.57 10.36 -33.30
C GLU A 61 25.12 8.94 -33.66
N THR A 62 24.74 8.14 -32.66
CA THR A 62 24.43 6.71 -32.86
C THR A 62 22.94 6.37 -32.77
N GLY A 63 22.10 7.27 -32.25
CA GLY A 63 20.69 7.01 -31.97
C GLY A 63 20.43 6.10 -30.78
N PHE A 64 21.48 5.65 -30.07
CA PHE A 64 21.33 4.86 -28.85
C PHE A 64 20.55 5.66 -27.81
N SER A 65 19.49 5.08 -27.23
CA SER A 65 18.70 5.75 -26.21
C SER A 65 18.49 4.89 -24.98
N ARG A 66 18.32 5.56 -23.84
CA ARG A 66 17.87 4.98 -22.57
C ARG A 66 16.88 5.91 -21.91
N GLN A 67 16.00 5.34 -21.11
CA GLN A 67 14.95 6.06 -20.43
C GLN A 67 14.84 5.63 -18.98
N VAL A 68 14.53 6.58 -18.10
CA VAL A 68 14.17 6.36 -16.69
C VAL A 68 13.07 7.34 -16.31
N GLU A 69 12.41 7.07 -15.20
CA GLU A 69 11.48 8.03 -14.58
C GLU A 69 12.18 8.77 -13.43
N SER A 70 11.80 10.03 -13.20
CA SER A 70 12.21 10.78 -12.03
C SER A 70 11.51 10.27 -10.77
N ASP A 71 12.24 10.20 -9.66
CA ASP A 71 11.68 9.88 -8.34
C ASP A 71 10.82 11.03 -7.77
N GLU A 72 10.24 10.80 -6.60
CA GLU A 72 9.39 11.72 -5.84
C GLU A 72 10.09 13.03 -5.39
N TYR A 73 11.43 13.06 -5.44
CA TYR A 73 12.26 14.25 -5.23
C TYR A 73 12.74 14.86 -6.56
N GLY A 74 12.16 14.40 -7.67
CA GLY A 74 12.50 14.79 -9.03
C GLY A 74 13.86 14.27 -9.49
N ARG A 75 14.53 13.39 -8.75
CA ARG A 75 15.88 12.94 -9.09
C ARG A 75 15.82 11.81 -10.11
N PHE A 76 16.82 11.74 -10.97
CA PHE A 76 16.99 10.64 -11.92
C PHE A 76 18.46 10.27 -12.08
N THR A 77 18.75 9.04 -12.48
CA THR A 77 20.11 8.58 -12.84
C THR A 77 20.03 7.54 -13.96
N ILE A 78 20.71 7.81 -15.06
CA ILE A 78 20.81 6.94 -16.24
C ILE A 78 22.28 6.56 -16.42
N GLY A 79 22.58 5.30 -16.13
CA GLY A 79 23.92 4.73 -16.30
C GLY A 79 24.10 3.94 -17.60
N GLU A 80 25.32 3.44 -17.76
CA GLU A 80 25.76 2.59 -18.87
C GLU A 80 25.66 3.28 -20.25
N LEU A 81 25.93 4.58 -20.29
CA LEU A 81 25.91 5.38 -21.51
C LEU A 81 27.28 5.34 -22.20
N PRO A 82 27.39 4.89 -23.46
CA PRO A 82 28.62 5.00 -24.23
C PRO A 82 29.12 6.46 -24.32
N PRO A 83 30.43 6.72 -24.40
CA PRO A 83 30.94 8.07 -24.64
C PRO A 83 30.35 8.67 -25.91
N GLY A 84 29.93 9.94 -25.85
CA GLY A 84 29.25 10.61 -26.96
C GLY A 84 28.52 11.88 -26.54
N ILE A 85 27.79 12.47 -27.49
CA ILE A 85 26.94 13.63 -27.24
C ILE A 85 25.50 13.16 -27.10
N TYR A 86 24.83 13.55 -26.01
CA TYR A 86 23.46 13.16 -25.70
C TYR A 86 22.52 14.35 -25.75
N THR A 87 21.34 14.16 -26.35
CA THR A 87 20.16 14.98 -26.11
C THR A 87 19.34 14.37 -24.98
N ILE A 88 18.73 15.22 -24.16
CA ILE A 88 17.92 14.80 -23.02
C ILE A 88 16.52 15.38 -23.21
N ASN A 89 15.53 14.50 -23.23
CA ASN A 89 14.13 14.88 -23.35
C ASN A 89 13.40 14.46 -22.07
N ALA A 90 12.59 15.36 -21.51
CA ALA A 90 11.72 15.07 -20.39
C ALA A 90 10.25 15.24 -20.78
N LYS A 91 9.43 14.26 -20.41
CA LYS A 91 7.99 14.22 -20.68
C LYS A 91 7.23 13.77 -19.43
N GLY A 92 6.20 14.51 -19.04
CA GLY A 92 5.28 14.10 -17.98
C GLY A 92 3.86 14.50 -18.33
N GLU A 93 2.87 13.85 -17.71
CA GLU A 93 1.46 14.18 -17.89
C GLU A 93 1.19 15.63 -17.45
N GLY A 94 0.46 16.39 -18.26
CA GLY A 94 0.18 17.81 -17.96
C GLY A 94 1.39 18.75 -18.06
N LEU A 95 2.56 18.26 -18.48
CA LEU A 95 3.77 19.06 -18.68
C LEU A 95 4.05 19.28 -20.17
N LYS A 96 4.59 20.45 -20.51
CA LYS A 96 5.21 20.64 -21.82
C LYS A 96 6.51 19.85 -21.87
N THR A 97 6.68 19.06 -22.94
CA THR A 97 7.93 18.38 -23.24
C THR A 97 9.09 19.39 -23.21
N ASN A 98 10.15 19.08 -22.48
CA ASN A 98 11.35 19.91 -22.40
C ASN A 98 12.55 19.17 -22.98
N GLU A 99 13.33 19.85 -23.81
CA GLU A 99 14.64 19.40 -24.26
C GLU A 99 15.74 20.17 -23.52
N ALA A 100 16.60 19.43 -22.82
CA ALA A 100 17.75 19.99 -22.14
C ALA A 100 18.91 20.28 -23.12
N PRO A 101 19.92 21.06 -22.68
CA PRO A 101 21.15 21.25 -23.45
C PRO A 101 21.85 19.92 -23.75
N ARG A 102 22.53 19.85 -24.91
CA ARG A 102 23.33 18.67 -25.28
C ARG A 102 24.45 18.43 -24.26
N VAL A 103 24.55 17.20 -23.78
CA VAL A 103 25.58 16.79 -22.80
C VAL A 103 26.63 15.95 -23.51
N LYS A 104 27.88 16.41 -23.50
CA LYS A 104 29.02 15.58 -23.90
C LYS A 104 29.45 14.71 -22.72
N LEU A 105 29.54 13.41 -22.96
CA LEU A 105 29.91 12.40 -21.97
C LEU A 105 31.16 11.66 -22.44
N ALA A 106 32.22 11.72 -21.63
CA ALA A 106 33.45 10.97 -21.81
C ALA A 106 33.39 9.61 -21.11
N ALA A 107 34.40 8.77 -21.37
CA ALA A 107 34.57 7.47 -20.72
C ALA A 107 34.56 7.59 -19.20
N ALA A 108 33.70 6.80 -18.53
CA ALA A 108 33.52 6.78 -17.08
C ALA A 108 33.15 8.14 -16.44
N GLU A 109 32.60 9.08 -17.22
CA GLU A 109 32.21 10.40 -16.74
C GLU A 109 30.81 10.39 -16.11
N SER A 110 30.60 11.24 -15.10
CA SER A 110 29.27 11.54 -14.54
C SER A 110 28.90 12.99 -14.83
N ARG A 111 27.72 13.20 -15.43
CA ARG A 111 27.19 14.54 -15.70
C ARG A 111 25.90 14.78 -14.94
N THR A 112 25.83 15.93 -14.26
CA THR A 112 24.62 16.39 -13.55
C THR A 112 23.87 17.39 -14.43
N VAL A 113 22.55 17.23 -14.54
CA VAL A 113 21.67 18.10 -15.33
C VAL A 113 20.46 18.52 -14.50
N GLU A 114 20.04 19.77 -14.63
CA GLU A 114 18.79 20.26 -14.06
C GLU A 114 17.79 20.46 -15.20
N LEU A 115 16.61 19.85 -15.08
CA LEU A 115 15.52 19.94 -16.04
C LEU A 115 14.40 20.78 -15.43
N VAL A 116 14.09 21.93 -16.02
CA VAL A 116 13.02 22.82 -15.53
C VAL A 116 11.81 22.73 -16.47
N MET A 117 10.82 21.90 -16.14
CA MET A 117 9.63 21.67 -16.95
C MET A 117 8.65 22.84 -16.85
N GLN A 118 7.95 23.15 -17.94
CA GLN A 118 6.83 24.09 -17.90
C GLN A 118 5.51 23.30 -17.87
N MET A 119 4.54 23.75 -17.09
CA MET A 119 3.19 23.18 -17.15
C MET A 119 2.57 23.45 -18.53
N ALA A 120 1.82 22.48 -19.06
CA ALA A 120 0.88 22.75 -20.14
C ALA A 120 -0.16 23.74 -19.59
N ALA A 121 -0.47 24.79 -20.35
CA ALA A 121 -1.26 25.90 -19.85
C ALA A 121 -2.73 25.49 -19.65
N GLU A 122 -3.04 24.93 -18.48
CA GLU A 122 -4.36 24.93 -17.84
C GLU A 122 -4.21 24.69 -16.33
N ARG A 123 -4.29 25.81 -15.58
CA ARG A 123 -4.71 25.95 -14.17
C ARG A 123 -3.87 25.24 -13.08
N ILE A 124 -2.95 25.98 -12.46
CA ILE A 124 -2.46 25.64 -11.11
C ILE A 124 -3.42 26.27 -10.08
N SER A 125 -4.11 25.41 -9.34
CA SER A 125 -4.85 25.73 -8.11
C SER A 125 -3.87 26.02 -6.94
N PRO A 126 -4.24 26.70 -5.85
CA PRO A 126 -3.41 26.94 -4.63
C PRO A 126 -2.85 25.70 -3.90
N LEU A 127 -2.84 24.53 -4.55
CA LEU A 127 -2.53 23.20 -4.07
C LEU A 127 -1.04 22.78 -4.11
N LEU A 128 -0.15 23.60 -4.68
CA LEU A 128 1.28 23.24 -4.79
C LEU A 128 2.15 23.65 -3.60
N ALA A 129 1.61 24.38 -2.62
CA ALA A 129 2.27 24.49 -1.33
C ALA A 129 1.91 23.24 -0.51
N ARG A 130 2.86 22.29 -0.35
CA ARG A 130 2.66 21.16 0.58
C ARG A 130 2.25 21.73 1.94
N PRO A 131 1.04 21.41 2.45
CA PRO A 131 0.66 21.85 3.78
C PRO A 131 1.71 21.39 4.78
N ARG A 132 2.02 22.24 5.76
CA ARG A 132 2.95 21.87 6.84
C ARG A 132 2.49 20.56 7.48
N SER A 133 3.41 19.59 7.59
CA SER A 133 3.16 18.35 8.31
C SER A 133 2.85 18.65 9.79
N LEU A 134 1.88 17.94 10.34
CA LEU A 134 1.45 18.10 11.73
C LEU A 134 1.99 16.97 12.62
N THR A 135 2.06 17.21 13.91
CA THR A 135 2.06 16.08 14.88
C THR A 135 0.63 15.58 15.08
N MET A 136 0.46 14.35 15.57
CA MET A 136 -0.84 13.81 15.97
C MET A 136 -1.50 14.72 17.01
N ALA A 137 -0.73 15.23 17.96
CA ALA A 137 -1.23 16.17 18.97
C ALA A 137 -1.76 17.47 18.35
N GLU A 138 -1.09 18.01 17.32
CA GLU A 138 -1.60 19.16 16.57
C GLU A 138 -2.85 18.81 15.78
N LEU A 139 -2.87 17.67 15.06
CA LEU A 139 -4.02 17.20 14.32
C LEU A 139 -5.28 17.10 15.19
N ALA A 140 -5.17 16.60 16.43
CA ALA A 140 -6.31 16.53 17.35
C ALA A 140 -6.95 17.87 17.71
N ARG A 141 -6.19 18.97 17.59
CA ARG A 141 -6.70 20.33 17.82
C ARG A 141 -7.13 21.02 16.53
N THR A 142 -6.77 20.46 15.38
CA THR A 142 -7.16 20.94 14.06
C THR A 142 -8.64 20.68 13.82
N LYS A 143 -9.34 21.66 13.26
CA LYS A 143 -10.72 21.54 12.81
C LYS A 143 -10.76 21.68 11.28
N THR A 144 -11.76 21.06 10.67
CA THR A 144 -12.10 21.27 9.25
C THR A 144 -13.55 21.70 9.13
N ASP A 145 -13.87 22.46 8.07
CA ASP A 145 -15.22 22.91 7.77
C ASP A 145 -16.05 21.86 6.99
N GLY A 146 -15.41 20.79 6.54
CA GLY A 146 -16.07 19.63 5.92
C GLY A 146 -15.15 18.42 5.92
N VAL A 147 -14.25 18.32 4.94
CA VAL A 147 -13.21 17.28 4.85
C VAL A 147 -11.83 17.92 4.67
N SER A 148 -10.77 17.29 5.15
CA SER A 148 -9.39 17.74 4.92
C SER A 148 -8.41 16.59 5.00
N ALA A 149 -7.31 16.70 4.26
CA ALA A 149 -6.16 15.80 4.33
C ALA A 149 -4.91 16.55 4.78
N VAL A 150 -4.13 15.91 5.64
CA VAL A 150 -2.84 16.42 6.11
C VAL A 150 -1.80 15.29 6.17
N GLU A 151 -0.54 15.67 6.06
CA GLU A 151 0.57 14.79 6.46
C GLU A 151 0.81 14.93 7.97
N VAL A 152 1.10 13.81 8.64
CA VAL A 152 1.51 13.76 10.04
C VAL A 152 2.86 13.07 10.21
N THR A 153 3.62 13.43 11.23
CA THR A 153 5.02 13.01 11.39
C THR A 153 5.26 11.92 12.43
N ASP A 154 4.32 11.71 13.36
CA ASP A 154 4.46 10.85 14.54
C ASP A 154 3.27 9.88 14.74
N TYR A 155 2.63 9.47 13.64
CA TYR A 155 1.53 8.51 13.65
C TYR A 155 1.98 7.11 14.08
N VAL A 156 1.17 6.48 14.93
CA VAL A 156 1.35 5.10 15.38
C VAL A 156 -0.02 4.45 15.52
N TYR A 157 -0.25 3.35 14.80
CA TYR A 157 -1.52 2.62 14.87
C TYR A 157 -1.68 1.85 16.18
N GLY A 158 -2.93 1.75 16.64
CA GLY A 158 -3.34 0.75 17.63
C GLY A 158 -2.68 0.88 19.00
N ASN A 159 -2.22 2.08 19.37
CA ASN A 159 -1.46 2.35 20.61
C ASN A 159 -0.17 1.53 20.76
N TYR A 160 0.44 1.08 19.66
CA TYR A 160 1.73 0.43 19.70
C TYR A 160 2.79 1.31 20.41
N LYS A 161 3.52 0.75 21.39
CA LYS A 161 4.56 1.47 22.15
C LYS A 161 5.97 0.93 21.92
N GLY A 162 6.11 -0.16 21.17
CA GLY A 162 7.39 -0.78 20.91
C GLY A 162 8.25 -0.02 19.89
N PRO A 163 9.49 -0.46 19.66
CA PRO A 163 10.34 0.09 18.63
C PRO A 163 9.76 -0.18 17.24
N LEU A 164 9.94 0.78 16.32
CA LEU A 164 9.69 0.60 14.88
C LEU A 164 11.02 0.24 14.17
N VAL A 165 11.92 -0.45 14.86
CA VAL A 165 13.24 -0.86 14.33
C VAL A 165 13.48 -2.36 14.58
N PRO A 166 14.01 -3.11 13.60
CA PRO A 166 14.28 -2.68 12.24
C PRO A 166 12.97 -2.51 11.46
N SER A 167 12.73 -1.32 10.95
CA SER A 167 11.69 -1.13 9.94
C SER A 167 12.27 -1.55 8.59
N PRO A 168 11.46 -1.99 7.61
CA PRO A 168 11.89 -2.01 6.22
C PRO A 168 12.54 -0.66 5.85
N PRO A 169 13.54 -0.64 4.95
CA PRO A 169 14.24 0.61 4.63
C PRO A 169 13.27 1.63 4.03
N HIS A 170 12.92 2.64 4.82
CA HIS A 170 12.23 3.85 4.39
C HIS A 170 13.26 4.80 3.78
N ALA A 171 12.93 5.51 2.69
CA ALA A 171 13.90 6.47 2.13
C ALA A 171 13.92 7.80 2.90
N ASP A 172 12.83 8.18 3.57
CA ASP A 172 12.81 9.29 4.54
C ASP A 172 13.25 8.92 5.97
N LEU A 173 13.46 7.62 6.24
CA LEU A 173 13.79 7.06 7.56
C LEU A 173 12.78 7.41 8.68
N ASN A 174 11.56 7.85 8.34
CA ASN A 174 10.52 8.17 9.32
C ASN A 174 9.37 7.15 9.29
N PRO A 175 9.43 6.04 10.04
CA PRO A 175 8.39 5.00 10.07
C PRO A 175 7.02 5.49 10.61
N ARG A 176 6.95 6.73 11.12
CA ARG A 176 5.75 7.32 11.72
C ARG A 176 5.09 8.39 10.85
N LYS A 177 5.61 8.65 9.65
CA LYS A 177 4.92 9.50 8.67
C LYS A 177 3.61 8.84 8.28
N ALA A 178 2.54 9.62 8.14
CA ALA A 178 1.27 9.15 7.58
C ALA A 178 0.51 10.29 6.90
N TYR A 179 -0.45 9.95 6.05
CA TYR A 179 -1.43 10.89 5.53
C TYR A 179 -2.80 10.58 6.13
N VAL A 180 -3.47 11.62 6.63
CA VAL A 180 -4.74 11.46 7.35
C VAL A 180 -5.80 12.33 6.70
N ILE A 181 -6.86 11.68 6.23
CA ILE A 181 -8.12 12.33 5.87
C ILE A 181 -9.01 12.33 7.10
N PHE A 182 -9.55 13.49 7.45
CA PHE A 182 -10.45 13.66 8.58
C PHE A 182 -11.60 14.60 8.21
N TRP A 183 -12.71 14.46 8.96
CA TRP A 183 -13.96 15.16 8.68
C TRP A 183 -14.41 16.00 9.86
N LYS A 184 -15.29 16.96 9.57
CA LYS A 184 -15.96 17.79 10.57
C LYS A 184 -16.95 17.01 11.41
N ASP A 185 -17.78 16.21 10.73
CA ASP A 185 -18.98 15.60 11.29
C ASP A 185 -18.84 14.10 11.59
N PHE A 186 -17.69 13.51 11.27
CA PHE A 186 -17.43 12.08 11.46
C PHE A 186 -16.26 11.85 12.41
N PRO A 187 -16.39 10.90 13.36
CA PRO A 187 -15.40 10.69 14.41
C PRO A 187 -14.26 9.75 13.98
N TYR A 188 -14.33 9.15 12.80
CA TYR A 188 -13.28 8.31 12.25
C TYR A 188 -12.36 9.10 11.31
N ARG A 189 -11.22 8.50 10.97
CA ARG A 189 -10.27 9.02 9.97
C ARG A 189 -9.92 7.96 8.94
N PHE A 190 -9.46 8.39 7.77
CA PHE A 190 -8.90 7.49 6.77
C PHE A 190 -7.40 7.73 6.66
N VAL A 191 -6.61 6.68 6.88
CA VAL A 191 -5.18 6.79 7.11
C VAL A 191 -4.40 6.02 6.06
N PHE A 192 -3.37 6.67 5.53
CA PHE A 192 -2.31 6.06 4.75
C PHE A 192 -1.04 6.08 5.62
N SER A 193 -0.74 4.99 6.33
CA SER A 193 0.47 4.92 7.15
C SER A 193 1.70 4.70 6.28
N HIS A 194 2.75 5.48 6.52
CA HIS A 194 4.05 5.49 5.85
C HIS A 194 3.97 5.15 4.36
N GLU A 195 3.61 6.14 3.54
CA GLU A 195 3.43 5.98 2.08
C GLU A 195 2.48 4.84 1.68
N ALA A 196 1.58 4.45 2.58
CA ALA A 196 0.75 3.27 2.45
C ALA A 196 1.59 2.00 2.21
N SER A 197 2.58 1.74 3.08
CA SER A 197 3.42 0.52 3.12
C SER A 197 2.62 -0.80 3.21
N TYR A 198 1.31 -0.71 3.28
CA TYR A 198 0.38 -1.82 3.23
C TYR A 198 -0.88 -1.49 2.42
N CYS A 199 -1.82 -0.79 3.03
CA CYS A 199 -3.08 -0.34 2.45
C CYS A 199 -3.54 0.89 3.25
N PRO A 200 -4.46 1.71 2.75
CA PRO A 200 -5.16 2.66 3.59
C PRO A 200 -6.31 2.00 4.36
N TRP A 201 -6.70 2.62 5.48
CA TRP A 201 -7.78 2.11 6.33
C TRP A 201 -8.68 3.20 6.90
N PHE A 202 -9.93 2.85 7.19
CA PHE A 202 -10.72 3.62 8.15
C PHE A 202 -10.31 3.23 9.56
N GLU A 203 -9.87 4.20 10.37
CA GLU A 203 -9.61 4.04 11.79
C GLU A 203 -10.77 4.63 12.60
N LEU A 204 -11.36 3.80 13.45
CA LEU A 204 -12.52 4.08 14.28
C LEU A 204 -12.12 4.57 15.68
N MET A 205 -13.12 5.00 16.46
CA MET A 205 -12.90 5.60 17.77
C MET A 205 -12.26 4.67 18.81
N SER A 206 -12.53 3.37 18.78
CA SER A 206 -11.84 2.40 19.64
C SER A 206 -10.39 2.14 19.26
N GLY A 207 -9.93 2.67 18.12
CA GLY A 207 -8.67 2.30 17.50
C GLY A 207 -8.74 1.01 16.68
N ALA A 208 -9.91 0.37 16.57
CA ALA A 208 -10.17 -0.64 15.55
C ALA A 208 -10.15 0.00 14.15
N ALA A 209 -9.76 -0.76 13.13
CA ALA A 209 -9.71 -0.24 11.77
C ALA A 209 -10.05 -1.29 10.73
N MET A 210 -10.45 -0.87 9.53
CA MET A 210 -10.60 -1.76 8.38
C MET A 210 -9.72 -1.27 7.23
N CYS A 211 -8.78 -2.13 6.83
CA CYS A 211 -7.90 -1.96 5.69
C CYS A 211 -8.59 -2.34 4.38
N TYR A 212 -8.26 -1.60 3.31
CA TYR A 212 -8.71 -1.86 1.95
C TYR A 212 -7.54 -2.28 1.08
N GLN A 213 -7.39 -3.58 0.82
CA GLN A 213 -6.33 -4.10 -0.03
C GLN A 213 -6.41 -3.53 -1.45
N PHE A 214 -5.26 -3.53 -2.09
CA PHE A 214 -4.95 -3.02 -3.42
C PHE A 214 -4.77 -4.18 -4.42
N PHE A 215 -4.32 -3.92 -5.65
CA PHE A 215 -4.04 -5.00 -6.62
C PHE A 215 -2.86 -5.88 -6.20
N GLU A 216 -3.13 -7.14 -5.88
CA GLU A 216 -2.08 -8.15 -5.65
C GLU A 216 -1.78 -8.95 -6.91
N GLY A 217 -0.49 -9.22 -7.14
CA GLY A 217 -0.03 -10.01 -8.27
C GLY A 217 -0.41 -11.49 -8.10
N ASN A 218 -0.57 -12.17 -9.23
CA ASN A 218 -0.99 -13.57 -9.24
C ASN A 218 -0.13 -14.48 -8.36
N THR A 219 -0.78 -15.39 -7.64
CA THR A 219 -0.15 -16.50 -6.90
C THR A 219 0.85 -16.06 -5.81
N GLY A 220 0.73 -14.83 -5.30
CA GLY A 220 1.70 -14.25 -4.35
C GLY A 220 3.10 -14.06 -4.96
N TRP A 221 3.21 -14.09 -6.31
CA TRP A 221 4.52 -13.96 -6.96
C TRP A 221 5.06 -12.54 -6.88
N ALA A 222 4.16 -11.56 -7.01
CA ALA A 222 4.47 -10.15 -6.86
C ALA A 222 3.49 -9.48 -5.92
N GLU A 223 4.04 -8.85 -4.90
CA GLU A 223 3.28 -8.22 -3.84
C GLU A 223 3.92 -6.87 -3.53
N LEU A 224 3.12 -5.88 -3.15
CA LEU A 224 3.69 -4.73 -2.45
C LEU A 224 4.22 -5.16 -1.07
N MET A 225 3.61 -6.20 -0.50
CA MET A 225 3.73 -6.65 0.88
C MET A 225 4.96 -7.54 1.14
N ASN A 226 6.12 -7.18 0.59
CA ASN A 226 7.36 -7.88 0.87
C ASN A 226 8.53 -6.91 1.11
N GLN A 227 9.67 -7.46 1.51
CA GLN A 227 10.90 -6.70 1.84
C GLN A 227 11.39 -5.76 0.71
N TRP A 228 10.98 -6.01 -0.53
CA TRP A 228 11.32 -5.20 -1.70
C TRP A 228 10.23 -4.17 -2.03
N GLY A 229 8.96 -4.50 -1.81
CA GLY A 229 7.82 -3.65 -2.17
C GLY A 229 7.54 -2.54 -1.15
N ARG A 230 7.95 -2.71 0.11
CA ARG A 230 7.68 -1.74 1.19
C ARG A 230 8.72 -0.62 1.31
N LYS A 231 9.28 -0.17 0.19
CA LYS A 231 10.25 0.94 0.12
C LYS A 231 9.57 2.13 -0.57
N GLU A 232 9.95 3.36 -0.25
CA GLU A 232 9.44 4.58 -0.93
C GLU A 232 9.56 4.50 -2.45
N SER A 233 10.58 3.80 -2.95
CA SER A 233 10.73 3.50 -4.38
C SER A 233 9.59 2.68 -4.98
N SER A 234 8.71 2.13 -4.16
CA SER A 234 7.70 1.13 -4.53
C SER A 234 6.30 1.48 -4.01
N SER A 235 6.14 2.53 -3.20
CA SER A 235 4.85 3.00 -2.70
C SER A 235 4.95 4.49 -2.35
N PHE A 236 4.01 5.31 -2.82
CA PHE A 236 4.01 6.74 -2.54
C PHE A 236 2.60 7.30 -2.55
N VAL A 237 2.34 8.22 -1.60
CA VAL A 237 1.04 8.84 -1.39
C VAL A 237 1.17 10.35 -1.56
N SER A 238 0.30 10.93 -2.37
CA SER A 238 0.25 12.36 -2.66
C SER A 238 -1.12 12.93 -2.36
N ILE A 239 -1.17 14.01 -1.58
CA ILE A 239 -2.38 14.83 -1.45
C ILE A 239 -2.43 15.75 -2.68
N ILE A 240 -3.32 15.44 -3.62
CA ILE A 240 -3.54 16.21 -4.85
C ILE A 240 -4.50 17.37 -4.61
N GLU A 241 -5.53 17.15 -3.79
CA GLU A 241 -6.50 18.16 -3.36
C GLU A 241 -6.81 18.01 -1.87
N SER A 242 -6.90 19.12 -1.15
CA SER A 242 -7.36 19.14 0.23
C SER A 242 -8.18 20.41 0.47
N GLY A 243 -9.46 20.25 0.79
CA GLY A 243 -10.35 21.36 1.06
C GLY A 243 -11.71 20.93 1.58
N PRO A 244 -12.50 21.88 2.12
CA PRO A 244 -13.71 21.58 2.87
C PRO A 244 -14.81 20.89 2.05
N ASN A 245 -14.74 20.93 0.72
CA ASN A 245 -15.72 20.31 -0.17
C ASN A 245 -15.27 18.96 -0.74
N ARG A 246 -13.96 18.70 -0.76
CA ARG A 246 -13.36 17.49 -1.32
C ARG A 246 -11.89 17.38 -0.93
N VAL A 247 -11.45 16.14 -0.72
CA VAL A 247 -10.06 15.75 -0.68
C VAL A 247 -9.81 14.79 -1.83
N TRP A 248 -8.64 14.89 -2.47
CA TRP A 248 -8.15 13.92 -3.44
C TRP A 248 -6.76 13.47 -3.00
N VAL A 249 -6.64 12.21 -2.63
CA VAL A 249 -5.36 11.55 -2.37
C VAL A 249 -5.09 10.54 -3.47
N ARG A 250 -3.88 10.54 -4.03
CA ARG A 250 -3.41 9.51 -4.94
C ARG A 250 -2.40 8.63 -4.23
N TRP A 251 -2.54 7.32 -4.39
CA TRP A 251 -1.58 6.33 -3.98
C TRP A 251 -1.09 5.58 -5.20
N THR A 252 0.23 5.50 -5.38
CA THR A 252 0.84 4.72 -6.43
C THR A 252 1.81 3.73 -5.80
N TYR A 253 1.80 2.51 -6.30
CA TYR A 253 2.61 1.44 -5.75
C TYR A 253 3.05 0.47 -6.83
N PHE A 254 4.05 -0.35 -6.52
CA PHE A 254 4.53 -1.42 -7.37
C PHE A 254 4.43 -2.75 -6.61
N ALA A 255 3.70 -3.71 -7.17
CA ALA A 255 3.87 -5.08 -6.70
C ALA A 255 5.18 -5.62 -7.27
N VAL A 256 6.03 -6.16 -6.40
CA VAL A 256 7.37 -6.62 -6.77
C VAL A 256 7.56 -8.06 -6.36
N ASN A 257 8.41 -8.77 -7.08
CA ASN A 257 8.70 -10.16 -6.80
C ASN A 257 9.33 -10.33 -5.40
N ILE A 258 8.76 -11.25 -4.62
CA ILE A 258 9.16 -11.49 -3.23
C ILE A 258 10.64 -11.92 -3.07
N VAL A 259 11.21 -12.57 -4.09
CA VAL A 259 12.59 -13.08 -4.06
C VAL A 259 13.58 -12.06 -4.59
N ARG A 260 13.32 -11.51 -5.78
CA ARG A 260 14.28 -10.70 -6.55
C ARG A 260 14.02 -9.20 -6.52
N GLY A 261 12.88 -8.75 -6.00
CA GLY A 261 12.48 -7.35 -6.01
C GLY A 261 12.15 -6.79 -7.40
N GLN A 262 11.96 -7.65 -8.40
CA GLN A 262 11.58 -7.25 -9.75
C GLN A 262 10.15 -6.69 -9.75
N ARG A 263 9.93 -5.49 -10.27
CA ARG A 263 8.58 -4.91 -10.41
C ARG A 263 7.76 -5.73 -11.42
N ALA A 264 6.51 -6.02 -11.06
CA ALA A 264 5.61 -6.86 -11.83
C ALA A 264 4.38 -6.08 -12.33
N LEU A 265 3.84 -5.22 -11.48
CA LEU A 265 2.73 -4.33 -11.82
C LEU A 265 2.92 -2.98 -11.12
N ARG A 266 2.39 -1.93 -11.73
CA ARG A 266 2.26 -0.59 -11.16
C ARG A 266 0.78 -0.32 -10.89
N GLY A 267 0.39 -0.21 -9.63
CA GLY A 267 -0.95 0.23 -9.25
C GLY A 267 -1.02 1.74 -9.06
N THR A 268 -2.12 2.35 -9.48
CA THR A 268 -2.46 3.75 -9.19
C THR A 268 -3.89 3.83 -8.71
N GLU A 269 -4.07 4.41 -7.53
CA GLU A 269 -5.36 4.54 -6.89
C GLU A 269 -5.64 5.99 -6.49
N ASP A 270 -6.85 6.45 -6.76
CA ASP A 270 -7.31 7.77 -6.37
C ASP A 270 -8.45 7.65 -5.36
N PHE A 271 -8.37 8.44 -4.30
CA PHE A 271 -9.34 8.49 -3.22
C PHE A 271 -9.92 9.89 -3.16
N TRP A 272 -11.14 10.05 -3.65
CA TRP A 272 -11.89 11.30 -3.52
C TRP A 272 -12.82 11.22 -2.32
N ALA A 273 -12.45 11.92 -1.25
CA ALA A 273 -13.21 11.96 0.00
C ALA A 273 -14.10 13.20 0.05
N TYR A 274 -15.34 13.04 0.53
CA TYR A 274 -16.37 14.07 0.53
C TYR A 274 -16.85 14.42 1.94
N PRO A 275 -17.48 15.59 2.15
CA PRO A 275 -17.99 16.03 3.46
C PRO A 275 -19.07 15.12 4.05
N ASN A 276 -19.67 14.23 3.25
CA ASN A 276 -20.64 13.23 3.68
C ASN A 276 -20.00 11.97 4.31
N GLY A 277 -18.67 11.93 4.43
CA GLY A 277 -17.94 10.82 5.07
C GLY A 277 -17.68 9.63 4.14
N LEU A 278 -18.03 9.74 2.86
CA LEU A 278 -17.79 8.74 1.84
C LEU A 278 -16.52 9.05 1.03
N ILE A 279 -15.94 8.00 0.46
CA ILE A 279 -14.82 8.07 -0.46
C ILE A 279 -15.18 7.30 -1.73
N VAL A 280 -15.02 7.94 -2.89
CA VAL A 280 -14.95 7.22 -4.17
C VAL A 280 -13.50 6.84 -4.40
N ARG A 281 -13.23 5.54 -4.46
CA ARG A 281 -11.91 4.97 -4.75
C ARG A 281 -11.87 4.53 -6.20
N ARG A 282 -10.92 5.03 -6.97
CA ARG A 282 -10.57 4.49 -8.30
C ARG A 282 -9.32 3.64 -8.17
N GLN A 283 -9.32 2.47 -8.79
CA GLN A 283 -8.17 1.58 -8.88
C GLN A 283 -7.82 1.30 -10.34
N MET A 284 -6.55 1.46 -10.67
CA MET A 284 -5.96 1.09 -11.97
C MET A 284 -4.65 0.34 -11.71
N TYR A 285 -4.26 -0.55 -12.62
CA TYR A 285 -2.90 -1.06 -12.64
C TYR A 285 -2.42 -1.31 -14.07
N GLU A 286 -1.11 -1.21 -14.25
CA GLU A 286 -0.38 -1.55 -15.47
C GLU A 286 0.49 -2.78 -15.20
N THR A 287 0.50 -3.76 -16.10
CA THR A 287 1.47 -4.87 -16.04
C THR A 287 2.83 -4.39 -16.56
N LEU A 288 3.89 -4.66 -15.80
CA LEU A 288 5.27 -4.41 -16.21
C LEU A 288 5.93 -5.66 -16.80
N LEU A 289 5.17 -6.75 -16.92
CA LEU A 289 5.59 -8.03 -17.50
C LEU A 289 4.54 -8.46 -18.55
N PRO A 290 4.41 -7.75 -19.67
CA PRO A 290 3.41 -8.07 -20.70
C PRO A 290 3.62 -9.49 -21.24
N GLY A 291 2.53 -10.27 -21.29
CA GLY A 291 2.55 -11.67 -21.72
C GLY A 291 3.02 -12.68 -20.66
N ASP A 292 3.32 -12.23 -19.43
CA ASP A 292 3.66 -13.09 -18.31
C ASP A 292 2.61 -12.99 -17.21
N TYR A 293 2.01 -14.12 -16.85
CA TYR A 293 0.85 -14.09 -15.96
C TYR A 293 1.09 -13.60 -14.56
N ARG A 294 2.34 -13.58 -14.15
CA ARG A 294 2.75 -13.11 -12.85
C ARG A 294 2.75 -11.58 -12.75
N GLY A 295 2.69 -10.86 -13.89
CA GLY A 295 2.55 -9.40 -13.95
C GLY A 295 1.12 -8.88 -13.81
N TYR A 296 0.13 -9.77 -13.69
CA TYR A 296 -1.29 -9.40 -13.65
C TYR A 296 -1.86 -9.63 -12.26
N SER A 297 -2.90 -8.86 -11.93
CA SER A 297 -3.60 -8.97 -10.65
C SER A 297 -4.88 -9.78 -10.75
N ARG A 298 -5.16 -10.57 -9.72
CA ARG A 298 -6.39 -11.38 -9.57
C ARG A 298 -7.21 -10.99 -8.34
N GLU A 299 -6.58 -10.39 -7.35
CA GLU A 299 -7.17 -10.09 -6.05
C GLU A 299 -7.06 -8.57 -5.83
N PRO A 300 -8.08 -7.79 -6.21
CA PRO A 300 -8.00 -6.33 -6.17
C PRO A 300 -8.62 -5.71 -4.92
N ILE A 301 -9.37 -6.49 -4.13
CA ILE A 301 -10.08 -6.06 -2.92
C ILE A 301 -10.07 -7.19 -1.90
N GLU A 302 -9.57 -6.89 -0.71
CA GLU A 302 -9.73 -7.65 0.52
C GLU A 302 -9.98 -6.67 1.67
N LEU A 303 -10.90 -7.06 2.55
CA LEU A 303 -11.21 -6.34 3.77
C LEU A 303 -10.51 -7.01 4.94
N ILE A 304 -9.58 -6.29 5.56
CA ILE A 304 -8.82 -6.79 6.70
C ILE A 304 -9.18 -5.93 7.91
N GLY A 305 -9.90 -6.53 8.84
CA GLY A 305 -10.17 -5.97 10.16
C GLY A 305 -8.91 -5.94 11.01
N MET A 306 -8.70 -4.82 11.71
CA MET A 306 -7.52 -4.55 12.50
C MET A 306 -7.93 -4.24 13.94
N CYS A 307 -7.24 -4.85 14.89
CA CYS A 307 -7.44 -4.68 16.32
C CYS A 307 -6.28 -3.87 16.92
N PRO A 308 -6.55 -2.91 17.81
CA PRO A 308 -5.48 -2.24 18.56
C PRO A 308 -4.81 -3.22 19.55
N VAL A 309 -3.66 -2.82 20.09
CA VAL A 309 -2.93 -3.59 21.10
C VAL A 309 -3.86 -3.99 22.26
N GLY A 310 -3.82 -5.25 22.65
CA GLY A 310 -4.62 -5.80 23.76
C GLY A 310 -6.06 -6.13 23.42
N LYS A 311 -6.49 -5.98 22.15
CA LYS A 311 -7.85 -6.29 21.68
C LYS A 311 -7.83 -7.40 20.63
N LEU A 312 -8.91 -8.17 20.57
CA LEU A 312 -9.13 -9.23 19.58
C LEU A 312 -10.41 -8.96 18.79
N TRP A 313 -10.66 -9.77 17.75
CA TRP A 313 -11.83 -9.62 16.89
C TRP A 313 -13.15 -9.57 17.68
N PHE A 314 -13.30 -10.34 18.75
CA PHE A 314 -14.53 -10.35 19.56
C PHE A 314 -14.71 -9.14 20.46
N ASP A 315 -13.66 -8.33 20.65
CA ASP A 315 -13.73 -7.05 21.37
C ASP A 315 -14.16 -5.89 20.46
N VAL A 316 -13.90 -6.01 19.15
CA VAL A 316 -14.11 -4.93 18.19
C VAL A 316 -15.32 -5.15 17.28
N LEU A 317 -15.82 -6.38 17.16
CA LEU A 317 -17.02 -6.72 16.38
C LEU A 317 -18.31 -6.57 17.20
N GLN A 318 -19.37 -6.10 16.56
CA GLN A 318 -20.72 -6.03 17.13
C GLN A 318 -21.19 -7.41 17.57
N LYS A 319 -21.97 -7.46 18.65
CA LYS A 319 -22.61 -8.69 19.11
C LYS A 319 -24.07 -8.72 18.69
N ASP A 320 -24.50 -9.87 18.18
CA ASP A 320 -25.91 -10.19 18.06
C ASP A 320 -26.50 -10.32 19.48
N PRO A 321 -27.45 -9.45 19.88
CA PRO A 321 -27.99 -9.45 21.23
C PRO A 321 -28.78 -10.73 21.56
N SER A 322 -29.26 -11.45 20.54
CA SER A 322 -30.06 -12.66 20.74
C SER A 322 -29.21 -13.91 20.98
N THR A 323 -28.05 -14.00 20.33
CA THR A 323 -27.17 -15.18 20.38
C THR A 323 -25.88 -14.93 21.17
N GLY A 324 -25.49 -13.68 21.37
CA GLY A 324 -24.22 -13.26 21.96
C GLY A 324 -23.00 -13.44 21.04
N GLU A 325 -23.22 -13.90 19.81
CA GLU A 325 -22.17 -14.12 18.81
C GLU A 325 -21.74 -12.80 18.18
N ASN A 326 -20.48 -12.68 17.80
CA ASN A 326 -19.99 -11.49 17.13
C ASN A 326 -20.37 -11.57 15.64
N HIS A 327 -21.02 -10.53 15.13
CA HIS A 327 -21.30 -10.37 13.72
C HIS A 327 -19.97 -9.97 13.05
N ALA A 328 -19.41 -10.86 12.24
CA ALA A 328 -18.09 -10.68 11.66
C ALA A 328 -18.16 -10.00 10.29
N LEU A 329 -19.15 -10.37 9.48
CA LEU A 329 -19.28 -9.91 8.11
C LEU A 329 -20.76 -9.83 7.72
N ALA A 330 -21.13 -8.74 7.08
CA ALA A 330 -22.40 -8.59 6.38
C ALA A 330 -22.15 -8.30 4.89
N VAL A 331 -22.75 -9.09 4.01
CA VAL A 331 -22.73 -8.86 2.56
C VAL A 331 -24.17 -8.69 2.07
N LEU A 332 -24.45 -7.56 1.45
CA LEU A 332 -25.77 -7.14 1.03
C LEU A 332 -25.81 -7.06 -0.50
N ASP A 333 -26.87 -7.60 -1.09
CA ASP A 333 -27.27 -7.20 -2.44
C ASP A 333 -27.73 -5.75 -2.37
N VAL A 334 -27.24 -4.91 -3.28
CA VAL A 334 -27.59 -3.50 -3.33
C VAL A 334 -29.02 -3.30 -3.88
N PHE A 335 -29.48 -4.20 -4.74
CA PHE A 335 -30.73 -4.05 -5.50
C PHE A 335 -31.88 -4.90 -4.97
N SER A 336 -31.63 -5.79 -4.02
CA SER A 336 -32.66 -6.63 -3.39
C SER A 336 -32.52 -6.63 -1.87
N GLU A 337 -33.41 -7.36 -1.19
CA GLU A 337 -33.34 -7.57 0.26
C GLU A 337 -32.38 -8.70 0.64
N LYS A 338 -31.76 -9.37 -0.34
CA LYS A 338 -30.82 -10.46 -0.07
C LYS A 338 -29.61 -9.94 0.72
N ARG A 339 -29.24 -10.73 1.72
CA ARG A 339 -28.08 -10.51 2.58
C ARG A 339 -27.51 -11.85 3.01
N TYR A 340 -26.21 -11.89 3.23
CA TYR A 340 -25.46 -13.01 3.77
C TYR A 340 -24.64 -12.50 4.94
N ASP A 341 -24.88 -13.09 6.11
CA ASP A 341 -24.24 -12.68 7.35
C ASP A 341 -23.40 -13.83 7.91
N VAL A 342 -22.24 -13.49 8.46
CA VAL A 342 -21.36 -14.43 9.16
C VAL A 342 -21.22 -14.02 10.62
N TYR A 343 -21.46 -14.97 11.51
CA TYR A 343 -21.29 -14.81 12.95
C TYR A 343 -20.19 -15.73 13.48
N TRP A 344 -19.39 -15.20 14.38
CA TRP A 344 -18.34 -15.91 15.10
C TRP A 344 -18.66 -15.99 16.58
N LYS A 345 -18.57 -17.20 17.13
CA LYS A 345 -18.67 -17.45 18.56
C LYS A 345 -17.32 -17.89 19.10
N HIS A 346 -16.73 -17.08 19.98
CA HIS A 346 -15.44 -17.38 20.59
C HIS A 346 -15.52 -18.66 21.43
N LYS A 347 -14.52 -19.54 21.30
CA LYS A 347 -14.41 -20.73 22.14
C LYS A 347 -13.76 -20.33 23.47
N PRO A 348 -14.44 -20.56 24.61
CA PRO A 348 -13.89 -20.22 25.91
C PRO A 348 -12.50 -20.84 26.14
N ASN A 349 -11.64 -20.13 26.87
CA ASN A 349 -10.27 -20.54 27.22
C ASN A 349 -9.31 -20.70 26.02
N THR A 350 -9.69 -20.22 24.83
CA THR A 350 -8.80 -20.10 23.67
C THR A 350 -8.51 -18.64 23.41
N LEU A 351 -7.42 -18.32 22.73
CA LEU A 351 -7.14 -16.92 22.37
C LEU A 351 -8.03 -16.48 21.21
N LEU A 352 -8.06 -17.26 20.11
CA LEU A 352 -8.66 -16.83 18.85
C LEU A 352 -9.74 -17.77 18.29
N ASP A 353 -9.84 -18.99 18.80
CA ASP A 353 -10.70 -20.00 18.19
C ASP A 353 -12.16 -19.56 18.22
N SER A 354 -12.87 -19.86 17.13
CA SER A 354 -14.28 -19.62 17.01
C SER A 354 -15.03 -20.80 16.38
N THR A 355 -16.34 -20.83 16.59
CA THR A 355 -17.28 -21.54 15.72
C THR A 355 -18.02 -20.53 14.86
N HIS A 356 -18.45 -20.94 13.67
CA HIS A 356 -19.03 -20.01 12.69
C HIS A 356 -20.47 -20.39 12.35
N ARG A 357 -21.32 -19.38 12.17
CA ARG A 357 -22.69 -19.52 11.70
C ARG A 357 -22.93 -18.55 10.55
N ARG A 358 -23.64 -19.01 9.52
CA ARG A 358 -24.05 -18.20 8.37
C ARG A 358 -25.56 -18.09 8.31
N THR A 359 -26.07 -16.93 7.94
CA THR A 359 -27.52 -16.73 7.74
C THR A 359 -27.79 -15.91 6.50
N GLY A 360 -29.03 -15.97 6.01
CA GLY A 360 -29.48 -15.20 4.86
C GLY A 360 -29.50 -16.04 3.58
N CYS A 361 -29.18 -15.42 2.44
CA CYS A 361 -29.17 -16.08 1.13
C CYS A 361 -27.89 -16.91 0.91
N GLU A 362 -27.84 -17.64 -0.21
CA GLU A 362 -26.61 -18.30 -0.62
C GLU A 362 -25.59 -17.25 -1.08
N ARG A 363 -24.30 -17.47 -0.81
CA ARG A 363 -23.22 -16.57 -1.27
C ARG A 363 -23.26 -16.36 -2.79
N GLN A 364 -23.63 -17.40 -3.55
CA GLN A 364 -23.75 -17.35 -5.00
C GLN A 364 -24.82 -16.36 -5.48
N ASP A 365 -25.87 -16.12 -4.69
CA ASP A 365 -26.89 -15.11 -5.03
C ASP A 365 -26.28 -13.71 -5.09
N LEU A 366 -25.35 -13.41 -4.18
CA LEU A 366 -24.67 -12.12 -4.10
C LEU A 366 -23.62 -11.96 -5.18
N GLU A 367 -22.87 -13.03 -5.49
CA GLU A 367 -21.93 -13.04 -6.62
C GLU A 367 -22.60 -12.85 -7.97
N ASN A 368 -23.89 -13.17 -8.07
CA ASN A 368 -24.68 -12.94 -9.28
C ASN A 368 -25.38 -11.58 -9.28
N SER A 369 -25.27 -10.80 -8.20
CA SER A 369 -25.86 -9.48 -8.13
C SER A 369 -25.03 -8.48 -8.95
N PRO A 370 -25.67 -7.57 -9.71
CA PRO A 370 -24.97 -6.49 -10.38
C PRO A 370 -24.40 -5.44 -9.41
N GLY A 371 -24.64 -5.55 -8.09
CA GLY A 371 -24.09 -4.66 -7.08
C GLY A 371 -24.08 -5.27 -5.68
N VAL A 372 -22.93 -5.19 -5.03
CA VAL A 372 -22.70 -5.74 -3.70
C VAL A 372 -22.16 -4.67 -2.76
N LEU A 373 -22.67 -4.66 -1.52
CA LEU A 373 -22.10 -3.93 -0.40
C LEU A 373 -21.57 -4.93 0.62
N MET A 374 -20.34 -4.76 1.07
CA MET A 374 -19.70 -5.60 2.08
C MET A 374 -19.30 -4.74 3.27
N ALA A 375 -19.53 -5.21 4.49
CA ALA A 375 -19.19 -4.48 5.70
C ALA A 375 -18.68 -5.39 6.82
N ASP A 376 -17.61 -4.94 7.49
CA ASP A 376 -17.23 -5.47 8.79
C ASP A 376 -18.04 -4.74 9.86
N THR A 377 -18.85 -5.46 10.62
CA THR A 377 -19.76 -4.87 11.61
C THR A 377 -19.05 -4.59 12.92
N MET A 378 -18.22 -3.54 12.98
CA MET A 378 -17.48 -3.16 14.18
C MET A 378 -18.33 -2.34 15.16
N VAL A 379 -17.92 -2.33 16.44
CA VAL A 379 -18.68 -1.71 17.55
C VAL A 379 -18.92 -0.21 17.32
N ASP A 380 -17.94 0.53 16.79
CA ASP A 380 -18.04 1.99 16.63
C ASP A 380 -18.56 2.44 15.26
N GLY A 381 -18.98 1.49 14.42
CA GLY A 381 -19.37 1.72 13.04
C GLY A 381 -18.97 0.55 12.16
N SER A 382 -19.59 0.43 11.00
CA SER A 382 -19.36 -0.67 10.08
C SER A 382 -18.68 -0.14 8.82
N PRO A 383 -17.34 -0.12 8.74
CA PRO A 383 -16.64 0.18 7.50
C PRO A 383 -17.10 -0.73 6.38
N PHE A 384 -17.33 -0.17 5.19
CA PHE A 384 -17.89 -0.91 4.07
C PHE A 384 -17.17 -0.61 2.74
N CYS A 385 -17.39 -1.50 1.78
CA CYS A 385 -16.99 -1.37 0.38
C CYS A 385 -18.15 -1.74 -0.53
N VAL A 386 -18.44 -0.90 -1.53
CA VAL A 386 -19.44 -1.14 -2.56
C VAL A 386 -18.78 -1.28 -3.91
N PHE A 387 -19.21 -2.28 -4.67
CA PHE A 387 -18.80 -2.49 -6.06
C PHE A 387 -19.92 -3.20 -6.85
N GLY A 388 -19.74 -3.30 -8.15
CA GLY A 388 -20.69 -3.92 -9.06
C GLY A 388 -20.45 -3.54 -10.52
N ASP A 389 -21.39 -3.90 -11.39
CA ASP A 389 -21.24 -3.80 -12.84
C ASP A 389 -20.97 -2.36 -13.32
N ALA A 390 -21.68 -1.39 -12.75
CA ALA A 390 -21.52 0.02 -13.08
C ALA A 390 -20.18 0.60 -12.61
N SER A 391 -19.44 -0.12 -11.77
CA SER A 391 -18.17 0.32 -11.21
C SER A 391 -16.95 -0.41 -11.80
N GLY A 392 -17.16 -1.20 -12.85
CA GLY A 392 -16.11 -2.00 -13.52
C GLY A 392 -15.93 -3.41 -12.93
N PHE A 393 -16.33 -3.63 -11.67
CA PHE A 393 -16.33 -4.94 -11.04
C PHE A 393 -17.54 -5.79 -11.49
N ARG A 394 -17.47 -6.29 -12.72
CA ARG A 394 -18.55 -7.06 -13.33
C ARG A 394 -18.78 -8.37 -12.57
N HIS A 395 -20.03 -8.63 -12.18
CA HIS A 395 -20.41 -9.86 -11.47
C HIS A 395 -20.12 -11.13 -12.29
N ALA A 396 -20.14 -11.03 -13.62
CA ALA A 396 -19.76 -12.11 -14.54
C ALA A 396 -18.31 -12.60 -14.33
N TYR A 397 -17.43 -11.75 -13.78
CA TYR A 397 -16.00 -12.03 -13.63
C TYR A 397 -15.50 -11.95 -12.19
N THR A 398 -16.36 -11.55 -11.26
CA THR A 398 -16.01 -11.24 -9.88
C THR A 398 -16.59 -12.30 -8.96
N LYS A 399 -15.78 -12.83 -8.04
CA LYS A 399 -16.18 -13.83 -7.04
C LYS A 399 -15.81 -13.37 -5.65
N LEU A 400 -16.64 -13.73 -4.67
CA LEU A 400 -16.44 -13.35 -3.28
C LEU A 400 -15.68 -14.46 -2.57
N LYS A 401 -14.57 -14.14 -1.91
CA LYS A 401 -13.79 -15.08 -1.11
C LYS A 401 -14.18 -14.99 0.37
N ASP A 402 -14.94 -16.00 0.76
CA ASP A 402 -15.29 -16.44 2.11
C ASP A 402 -14.12 -16.65 3.10
N HIS A 403 -13.30 -15.66 3.48
CA HIS A 403 -12.13 -15.92 4.35
C HIS A 403 -12.48 -16.35 5.78
N THR A 404 -13.75 -16.24 6.18
CA THR A 404 -14.19 -16.76 7.47
C THR A 404 -14.30 -18.30 7.49
N PHE A 405 -14.03 -19.00 6.38
CA PHE A 405 -14.00 -20.46 6.30
C PHE A 405 -12.57 -21.02 6.20
N VAL A 406 -12.34 -22.26 6.64
CA VAL A 406 -11.00 -22.89 6.74
C VAL A 406 -10.59 -23.68 5.48
N ALA A 407 -11.33 -23.61 4.37
CA ALA A 407 -10.93 -24.36 3.17
C ALA A 407 -10.10 -23.52 2.21
N GLU A 408 -8.90 -24.04 1.95
CA GLU A 408 -7.90 -23.67 0.93
C GLU A 408 -6.99 -22.49 1.32
N ILE A 409 -5.79 -22.89 1.76
CA ILE A 409 -4.53 -22.14 1.95
C ILE A 409 -4.52 -20.98 2.97
N TRP A 410 -5.62 -20.26 3.18
CA TRP A 410 -5.72 -19.11 4.10
C TRP A 410 -6.86 -19.31 5.09
N GLY A 411 -6.60 -20.04 6.18
CA GLY A 411 -7.54 -20.10 7.30
C GLY A 411 -7.51 -18.79 8.09
N SER A 412 -8.68 -18.26 8.45
CA SER A 412 -8.86 -17.13 9.39
C SER A 412 -8.45 -17.50 10.82
N LYS A 413 -7.15 -17.77 11.01
CA LYS A 413 -6.49 -17.50 12.29
C LYS A 413 -6.18 -16.01 12.28
N SER A 414 -6.53 -15.28 13.34
CA SER A 414 -6.04 -13.91 13.45
C SER A 414 -4.51 -13.92 13.36
N TRP A 415 -3.97 -12.97 12.60
CA TRP A 415 -2.55 -12.87 12.28
C TRP A 415 -1.94 -11.77 13.15
N ASP A 416 -0.80 -12.04 13.80
CA ASP A 416 0.02 -11.00 14.42
C ASP A 416 0.69 -10.15 13.34
N HIS A 417 0.61 -8.82 13.48
CA HIS A 417 1.19 -7.87 12.53
C HIS A 417 2.23 -7.01 13.23
N TRP A 418 3.50 -7.40 13.15
CA TRP A 418 4.63 -6.67 13.73
C TRP A 418 5.16 -5.58 12.77
N PRO A 419 5.65 -4.45 13.30
CA PRO A 419 4.87 -3.27 13.62
C PRO A 419 4.82 -2.31 12.42
N ILE A 420 3.64 -2.05 11.86
CA ILE A 420 3.43 -0.98 10.85
C ILE A 420 4.21 -1.18 9.53
N GLY A 421 4.66 -2.41 9.28
CA GLY A 421 5.34 -2.73 8.03
C GLY A 421 5.19 -4.18 7.59
N TRP A 422 4.43 -5.03 8.30
CA TRP A 422 4.20 -6.43 7.93
C TRP A 422 2.76 -6.86 8.23
N ALA A 423 1.77 -6.10 7.74
CA ALA A 423 0.36 -6.46 7.93
C ALA A 423 -0.15 -7.63 7.03
N ASN A 424 0.73 -8.37 6.33
CA ASN A 424 0.38 -9.66 5.67
C ASN A 424 1.40 -10.78 5.88
N SER A 425 2.72 -10.51 5.88
CA SER A 425 3.60 -11.54 5.32
C SER A 425 4.35 -12.47 6.28
N GLN A 426 4.19 -12.39 7.61
CA GLN A 426 4.69 -13.47 8.50
C GLN A 426 3.79 -13.63 9.71
N GLY A 427 2.83 -14.55 9.60
CA GLY A 427 1.99 -15.00 10.70
C GLY A 427 2.84 -15.54 11.84
N HIS A 428 3.06 -14.69 12.85
CA HIS A 428 3.23 -15.19 14.20
C HIS A 428 1.82 -15.57 14.70
N GLU A 429 1.68 -16.75 15.32
CA GLU A 429 0.41 -17.08 15.98
C GLU A 429 0.23 -16.08 17.11
N VAL A 430 -0.88 -15.33 17.11
CA VAL A 430 -1.21 -14.44 18.23
C VAL A 430 -1.15 -15.25 19.50
N ASP A 431 -0.31 -14.83 20.44
CA ASP A 431 -0.20 -15.40 21.76
C ASP A 431 -0.48 -14.32 22.82
N ALA A 432 -0.53 -14.74 24.09
CA ALA A 432 -0.88 -13.84 25.18
C ALA A 432 0.16 -12.72 25.40
N ASP A 433 1.40 -12.90 24.97
CA ASP A 433 2.47 -11.91 25.11
C ASP A 433 2.52 -10.99 23.90
N SER A 434 2.35 -11.51 22.69
CA SER A 434 2.26 -10.73 21.46
C SER A 434 1.06 -9.78 21.50
N LEU A 435 -0.09 -10.23 22.02
CA LEU A 435 -1.30 -9.40 22.17
C LEU A 435 -1.08 -8.17 23.07
N LYS A 436 -0.17 -8.22 24.04
CA LYS A 436 0.15 -7.08 24.92
C LYS A 436 1.03 -6.04 24.23
N LEU A 437 1.69 -6.42 23.15
CA LEU A 437 2.74 -5.64 22.51
C LEU A 437 2.33 -5.14 21.13
N TYR A 438 1.57 -5.93 20.36
CA TYR A 438 1.31 -5.70 18.95
C TYR A 438 -0.18 -5.58 18.64
N PRO A 439 -0.56 -4.73 17.67
CA PRO A 439 -1.85 -4.86 17.03
C PRO A 439 -1.92 -6.20 16.26
N ASN A 440 -3.13 -6.70 16.07
CA ASN A 440 -3.42 -7.90 15.28
C ASN A 440 -4.51 -7.61 14.25
N GLY A 441 -4.78 -8.57 13.37
CA GLY A 441 -5.89 -8.45 12.42
C GLY A 441 -6.65 -9.76 12.22
N PHE A 442 -7.74 -9.66 11.48
CA PHE A 442 -8.57 -10.75 11.00
C PHE A 442 -9.06 -10.41 9.59
N SER A 443 -9.05 -11.38 8.67
CA SER A 443 -9.62 -11.22 7.34
C SER A 443 -11.01 -11.85 7.32
N THR A 444 -12.01 -11.07 6.89
CA THR A 444 -13.39 -11.52 6.82
C THR A 444 -13.75 -11.94 5.40
N LEU A 445 -13.36 -11.15 4.40
CA LEU A 445 -13.69 -11.42 3.02
C LEU A 445 -12.74 -10.74 2.02
N GLY A 446 -12.47 -11.48 0.94
CA GLY A 446 -11.74 -11.01 -0.24
C GLY A 446 -12.58 -11.09 -1.51
N MET A 447 -12.02 -10.64 -2.61
CA MET A 447 -12.66 -10.67 -3.92
C MET A 447 -11.65 -11.11 -4.97
N ASP A 448 -12.08 -12.01 -5.86
CA ASP A 448 -11.26 -12.58 -6.91
C ASP A 448 -11.85 -12.37 -8.29
N PHE A 449 -10.95 -12.14 -9.25
CA PHE A 449 -11.26 -12.30 -10.65
C PHE A 449 -11.13 -13.77 -11.09
N PHE A 450 -12.21 -14.55 -10.96
CA PHE A 450 -12.16 -16.01 -11.09
C PHE A 450 -12.25 -16.54 -12.54
N ALA A 451 -12.95 -15.81 -13.42
CA ALA A 451 -13.32 -16.31 -14.75
C ALA A 451 -12.59 -15.57 -15.88
N LEU A 452 -11.41 -15.01 -15.60
CA LEU A 452 -10.64 -14.34 -16.64
C LEU A 452 -9.81 -15.38 -17.36
N PRO A 453 -10.07 -15.62 -18.67
CA PRO A 453 -9.09 -16.31 -19.49
C PRO A 453 -7.78 -15.54 -19.34
N ASP A 454 -6.70 -16.28 -19.13
CA ASP A 454 -5.35 -15.77 -19.04
C ASP A 454 -5.13 -14.52 -19.94
N GLN A 455 -4.77 -13.39 -19.31
CA GLN A 455 -3.66 -12.53 -19.77
C GLN A 455 -3.83 -11.35 -20.72
N ASP A 456 -4.97 -11.03 -21.34
CA ASP A 456 -4.88 -10.13 -22.52
C ASP A 456 -5.30 -8.66 -22.40
N GLU A 457 -5.84 -8.15 -21.29
CA GLU A 457 -6.12 -6.70 -21.22
C GLU A 457 -5.74 -6.11 -19.86
N GLU A 458 -4.84 -5.11 -19.90
CA GLU A 458 -4.78 -4.07 -18.90
C GLU A 458 -6.18 -3.44 -18.83
N ARG A 459 -6.85 -3.62 -17.70
CA ARG A 459 -8.24 -3.21 -17.58
C ARG A 459 -8.31 -1.76 -17.15
N GLY A 460 -9.32 -1.09 -17.68
CA GLY A 460 -9.64 0.29 -17.34
C GLY A 460 -9.90 0.49 -15.85
N ALA A 461 -10.26 1.71 -15.49
CA ALA A 461 -10.50 2.09 -14.11
C ALA A 461 -11.65 1.30 -13.45
N TYR A 462 -11.36 0.73 -12.29
CA TYR A 462 -12.35 0.16 -11.39
C TYR A 462 -12.68 1.16 -10.29
N TYR A 463 -13.91 1.14 -9.83
CA TYR A 463 -14.39 2.07 -8.82
C TYR A 463 -15.02 1.33 -7.65
N SER A 464 -14.79 1.82 -6.44
CA SER A 464 -15.56 1.40 -5.26
C SER A 464 -16.01 2.63 -4.48
N LEU A 465 -17.19 2.53 -3.88
CA LEU A 465 -17.65 3.49 -2.90
C LEU A 465 -17.39 2.91 -1.50
N ILE A 466 -16.55 3.58 -0.73
CA ILE A 466 -16.16 3.14 0.61
C ILE A 466 -16.57 4.19 1.64
N GLY A 467 -16.79 3.76 2.87
CA GLY A 467 -17.23 4.63 3.96
C GLY A 467 -17.41 3.84 5.25
N VAL A 468 -17.98 4.50 6.25
CA VAL A 468 -18.39 3.86 7.50
C VAL A 468 -19.91 4.01 7.63
N ALA A 469 -20.59 2.89 7.85
CA ALA A 469 -22.02 2.85 8.13
C ALA A 469 -22.28 2.79 9.64
N GLY A 470 -23.53 3.04 10.05
CA GLY A 470 -23.97 2.68 11.41
C GLY A 470 -24.04 1.16 11.62
N HIS A 471 -24.68 0.75 12.72
CA HIS A 471 -25.06 -0.66 12.94
C HIS A 471 -26.19 -1.08 11.99
N ASP A 472 -27.06 -0.14 11.62
CA ASP A 472 -27.98 -0.29 10.51
C ASP A 472 -27.26 -0.01 9.18
N LEU A 473 -27.22 -1.02 8.31
CA LEU A 473 -26.56 -0.95 7.01
C LEU A 473 -27.48 -0.47 5.88
N GLU A 474 -28.79 -0.32 6.12
CA GLU A 474 -29.73 0.11 5.08
C GLU A 474 -29.44 1.50 4.52
N PRO A 475 -29.02 2.52 5.31
CA PRO A 475 -28.59 3.80 4.76
C PRO A 475 -27.41 3.66 3.78
N ALA A 476 -26.47 2.75 4.09
CA ALA A 476 -25.33 2.46 3.21
C ALA A 476 -25.77 1.71 1.95
N ARG A 477 -26.68 0.72 2.06
CA ARG A 477 -27.28 0.04 0.90
C ARG A 477 -28.02 1.04 0.00
N ALA A 478 -28.76 1.98 0.57
CA ALA A 478 -29.47 3.01 -0.19
C ALA A 478 -28.51 3.97 -0.93
N ALA A 479 -27.41 4.38 -0.28
CA ALA A 479 -26.36 5.18 -0.92
C ALA A 479 -25.66 4.39 -2.05
N ALA A 480 -25.34 3.11 -1.80
CA ALA A 480 -24.77 2.19 -2.77
C ALA A 480 -25.65 2.04 -4.01
N ARG A 481 -26.97 1.87 -3.82
CA ARG A 481 -27.94 1.75 -4.91
C ARG A 481 -27.96 3.01 -5.76
N ARG A 482 -28.12 4.18 -5.13
CA ARG A 482 -28.11 5.47 -5.83
C ARG A 482 -26.82 5.69 -6.61
N TRP A 483 -25.68 5.28 -6.05
CA TRP A 483 -24.39 5.40 -6.71
C TRP A 483 -24.31 4.50 -7.95
N LEU A 484 -24.60 3.20 -7.81
CA LEU A 484 -24.55 2.25 -8.94
C LEU A 484 -25.61 2.55 -10.02
N GLU A 485 -26.77 3.10 -9.65
CA GLU A 485 -27.82 3.53 -10.59
C GLU A 485 -27.40 4.72 -11.47
N LYS A 486 -26.34 5.46 -11.11
CA LYS A 486 -25.74 6.48 -11.99
C LYS A 486 -25.19 5.86 -13.29
N GLY A 487 -24.84 4.58 -13.24
CA GLY A 487 -24.33 3.83 -14.37
C GLY A 487 -22.86 4.08 -14.66
N GLU A 488 -22.29 3.17 -15.46
CA GLU A 488 -20.86 3.09 -15.75
C GLU A 488 -20.28 4.38 -16.33
N ARG A 489 -20.98 5.01 -17.27
CA ARG A 489 -20.47 6.23 -17.90
C ARG A 489 -20.33 7.38 -16.91
N GLU A 490 -21.27 7.53 -15.99
CA GLU A 490 -21.22 8.59 -14.98
C GLU A 490 -20.11 8.29 -13.96
N ILE A 491 -20.07 7.07 -13.40
CA ILE A 491 -19.04 6.68 -12.44
C ILE A 491 -17.62 6.80 -13.03
N ALA A 492 -17.43 6.36 -14.28
CA ALA A 492 -16.11 6.35 -14.91
C ALA A 492 -15.60 7.74 -15.32
N ASN A 493 -16.48 8.70 -15.58
CA ASN A 493 -16.10 10.04 -16.05
C ASN A 493 -16.29 11.14 -15.00
N ASN A 494 -16.92 10.83 -13.87
CA ASN A 494 -17.20 11.79 -12.80
C ASN A 494 -16.56 11.33 -11.48
N PRO A 495 -15.38 11.88 -11.10
CA PRO A 495 -14.78 11.58 -9.80
C PRO A 495 -15.73 11.97 -8.66
N ASP A 496 -16.59 12.99 -8.85
CA ASP A 496 -17.58 13.49 -7.90
C ASP A 496 -18.90 12.70 -7.87
N SER A 497 -18.91 11.50 -8.44
CA SER A 497 -20.08 10.60 -8.41
C SER A 497 -20.56 10.24 -7.00
N GLY A 498 -19.75 10.45 -5.95
CA GLY A 498 -20.14 10.24 -4.55
C GLY A 498 -20.53 11.50 -3.76
N ALA A 499 -20.38 12.70 -4.34
CA ALA A 499 -20.45 13.96 -3.60
C ALA A 499 -21.87 14.34 -3.11
N ASP A 500 -22.89 13.94 -3.88
CA ASP A 500 -24.31 14.20 -3.64
C ASP A 500 -25.01 13.12 -2.80
N LEU A 501 -24.29 12.05 -2.45
CA LEU A 501 -24.84 10.94 -1.68
C LEU A 501 -25.04 11.35 -0.20
N PRO A 502 -26.05 10.79 0.48
CA PRO A 502 -26.24 11.02 1.91
C PRO A 502 -25.13 10.34 2.73
N GLY A 503 -24.80 10.92 3.89
CA GLY A 503 -23.92 10.27 4.85
C GLY A 503 -24.56 8.99 5.42
N THR A 504 -23.72 7.99 5.68
CA THR A 504 -24.14 6.62 6.05
C THR A 504 -23.96 6.30 7.53
N PHE A 505 -23.24 7.15 8.26
CA PHE A 505 -23.00 6.99 9.69
C PHE A 505 -23.94 7.87 10.51
N THR A 506 -24.70 7.25 11.41
CA THR A 506 -25.68 7.91 12.29
C THR A 506 -25.34 7.78 13.77
N GLY A 507 -24.14 7.26 14.11
CA GLY A 507 -23.71 7.04 15.49
C GLY A 507 -23.72 8.31 16.36
N ASP A 508 -23.78 8.11 17.67
CA ASP A 508 -23.93 9.18 18.65
C ASP A 508 -22.76 10.17 18.58
N LYS A 509 -23.02 11.35 18.00
CA LYS A 509 -22.06 12.46 17.87
C LYS A 509 -21.62 13.05 19.22
N SER A 510 -22.21 12.59 20.34
CA SER A 510 -21.94 13.08 21.70
C SER A 510 -20.91 12.27 22.50
N ALA A 511 -20.52 11.08 22.04
CA ALA A 511 -19.35 10.39 22.58
C ALA A 511 -18.11 11.25 22.28
N GLY A 512 -17.51 11.80 23.35
CA GLY A 512 -16.51 12.86 23.27
C GLY A 512 -15.37 12.57 22.29
N ARG A 513 -14.79 13.65 21.75
CA ARG A 513 -13.63 13.68 20.85
C ARG A 513 -12.33 13.14 21.46
N GLU A 514 -12.42 12.28 22.47
CA GLU A 514 -11.28 11.58 23.03
C GLU A 514 -11.05 10.32 22.22
N ILE A 515 -10.28 10.49 21.15
CA ILE A 515 -9.66 9.40 20.41
C ILE A 515 -8.58 8.80 21.35
N PRO A 516 -8.67 7.52 21.75
CA PRO A 516 -7.63 6.83 22.50
C PRO A 516 -6.28 6.96 21.78
N GLY A 517 -5.23 7.36 22.50
CA GLY A 517 -3.89 7.60 21.94
C GLY A 517 -3.51 9.06 21.74
N LEU A 518 -4.45 10.02 21.88
CA LEU A 518 -4.15 11.45 21.77
C LEU A 518 -3.78 12.15 23.08
N ASN A 519 -4.28 11.69 24.23
CA ASN A 519 -3.95 12.26 25.54
C ASN A 519 -2.70 11.65 26.20
N GLU A 520 -2.19 10.53 25.69
CA GLU A 520 -0.99 9.86 26.24
C GLU A 520 0.30 10.15 25.47
N CYS A 521 0.30 11.18 24.61
CA CYS A 521 1.55 11.76 24.15
C CYS A 521 2.08 12.74 25.22
N GLY A 522 2.71 12.18 26.25
CA GLY A 522 3.66 12.90 27.09
C GLY A 522 3.13 14.12 27.83
N MET A 523 2.20 13.94 28.77
CA MET A 523 2.14 14.82 29.93
C MET A 523 2.11 13.98 31.20
N VAL A 524 3.27 13.95 31.87
CA VAL A 524 3.32 13.74 33.32
C VAL A 524 2.41 14.82 33.92
N SER A 525 1.22 14.42 34.38
CA SER A 525 0.39 15.31 35.18
C SER A 525 1.17 15.58 36.47
N ARG A 526 1.76 16.77 36.57
CA ARG A 526 2.16 17.34 37.86
C ARG A 526 0.87 17.64 38.62
N THR A 527 0.33 16.64 39.30
CA THR A 527 -0.63 16.90 40.38
C THR A 527 0.12 17.49 41.57
N LYS A 528 -0.34 18.65 42.00
CA LYS A 528 0.16 19.36 43.18
C LYS A 528 -0.14 18.55 44.44
N LYS A 529 0.88 18.43 45.28
CA LYS A 529 0.88 18.28 46.75
C LYS A 529 0.04 17.14 47.35
N GLY A 530 0.77 16.12 47.80
CA GLY A 530 0.76 15.72 49.20
C GLY A 530 -0.30 14.70 49.61
N GLU A 531 0.07 13.41 49.59
CA GLU A 531 0.01 12.54 50.77
C GLU A 531 0.75 11.24 50.45
N ALA A 532 1.70 10.90 51.33
CA ALA A 532 2.49 9.69 51.24
C ALA A 532 1.70 8.54 51.87
N ILE A 533 1.47 7.46 51.11
CA ILE A 533 1.15 6.16 51.70
C ILE A 533 2.17 5.16 51.16
N SER A 534 3.05 4.77 52.06
CA SER A 534 4.04 3.70 51.94
C SER A 534 3.34 2.34 51.88
N ALA A 535 3.60 1.56 50.85
CA ALA A 535 3.48 0.10 50.93
C ALA A 535 4.70 -0.54 50.26
N ARG A 536 5.59 -1.04 51.11
CA ARG A 536 6.72 -1.92 50.80
C ARG A 536 6.21 -3.25 50.24
N LEU A 537 6.95 -3.81 49.28
CA LEU A 537 7.32 -5.23 49.09
C LEU A 537 7.92 -5.31 47.67
N GLY A 538 9.12 -5.81 47.39
CA GLY A 538 10.17 -6.44 48.15
C GLY A 538 11.13 -6.93 47.06
N VAL A 539 12.30 -6.28 46.95
CA VAL A 539 13.34 -6.67 46.00
C VAL A 539 14.06 -7.89 46.53
N THR A 540 14.10 -8.96 45.75
CA THR A 540 15.19 -9.95 45.78
C THR A 540 15.59 -10.23 44.35
N GLY A 541 16.76 -9.73 43.96
CA GLY A 541 17.37 -10.04 42.67
C GLY A 541 18.23 -11.30 42.74
N THR A 542 18.51 -11.88 41.57
CA THR A 542 19.79 -12.56 41.27
C THR A 542 20.01 -12.60 39.75
N ALA A 543 21.11 -11.95 39.36
CA ALA A 543 22.09 -12.25 38.30
C ALA A 543 21.71 -13.00 37.00
N VAL A 544 21.93 -12.28 35.89
CA VAL A 544 22.82 -12.56 34.73
C VAL A 544 23.11 -14.04 34.37
N GLY A 545 22.72 -14.42 33.15
CA GLY A 545 23.21 -15.60 32.42
C GLY A 545 22.94 -15.49 30.92
N GLU A 546 23.98 -15.62 30.12
CA GLU A 546 24.06 -15.52 28.64
C GLU A 546 23.21 -16.56 27.85
N PRO A 547 22.96 -16.33 26.55
CA PRO A 547 22.06 -17.15 25.74
C PRO A 547 22.73 -18.41 25.19
N VAL A 548 22.06 -19.55 25.33
CA VAL A 548 22.45 -20.82 24.70
C VAL A 548 21.77 -20.96 23.34
N ARG A 549 22.61 -21.01 22.29
CA ARG A 549 22.28 -21.51 20.94
C ARG A 549 21.60 -22.87 21.01
N LYS A 550 20.54 -23.09 20.25
CA LYS A 550 20.18 -24.44 19.76
C LYS A 550 20.09 -24.45 18.25
N GLU A 551 20.92 -25.31 17.69
CA GLU A 551 20.98 -25.72 16.30
C GLU A 551 19.83 -26.70 15.97
N ALA A 552 19.66 -26.83 14.65
CA ALA A 552 18.73 -27.65 13.91
C ALA A 552 18.55 -29.09 14.40
N HIS A 553 17.32 -29.59 14.23
CA HIS A 553 17.03 -30.86 13.57
C HIS A 553 15.69 -30.77 12.85
#